data_AF-A0A925Q5S8-F1
#
_entry.id   AF-A0A925Q5S8-F1
#
_cell.length_a   1.000
_cell.length_b   1.000
_cell.length_c   1.000
_cell.angle_alpha   90.00
_cell.angle_beta   90.00
_cell.angle_gamma   90.00
#
_symmetry.space_group_name_H-M   'P 1'
#
loop_
_entity.id
_entity.type
_entity.pdbx_description
1 polymer ?
#
loop_
_entity_poly.entity_id
_entity_poly.type
_entity_poly.pdbx_seq_one_letter_code
_entity_poly.pdbx_strand_id
1 'polypeptide(L)' 'AGCEFTPDGRTLFLSVQHPGEGGSLAKPISHWPDGNGLPARAAVLAIEREDGEPV' A
#
# COMPACT_ATOMS: atom_id res chain seq x y z
N ALA A 1 9.94 -5.43 2.58
CA ALA A 1 8.52 -5.34 2.95
C ALA A 1 8.39 -5.63 4.43
N GLY A 2 7.38 -5.08 5.10
CA GLY A 2 7.15 -5.31 6.53
C GLY A 2 5.66 -5.15 6.84
N CYS A 3 5.23 -5.85 7.88
CA CYS A 3 3.89 -5.75 8.43
C CYS A 3 3.93 -5.67 9.96
N GLU A 4 2.92 -5.03 10.54
CA GLU A 4 2.73 -4.89 11.99
C GLU A 4 1.23 -4.82 12.29
N PHE A 5 0.79 -5.49 13.36
CA PHE A 5 -0.59 -5.39 13.83
C PHE A 5 -0.69 -4.36 14.95
N THR A 6 -1.80 -3.65 15.04
CA THR A 6 -2.13 -2.90 16.27
C THR A 6 -2.29 -3.87 17.45
N PRO A 7 -2.07 -3.43 18.71
CA PRO A 7 -2.22 -4.31 19.88
C PRO A 7 -3.61 -4.94 20.05
N ASP A 8 -4.66 -4.29 19.55
CA ASP A 8 -6.03 -4.81 19.55
C ASP A 8 -6.35 -5.72 18.35
N GLY A 9 -5.38 -5.91 17.44
CA GLY A 9 -5.50 -6.73 16.24
C GLY A 9 -6.41 -6.17 15.16
N ARG A 10 -6.95 -4.95 15.30
CA ARG A 10 -7.96 -4.39 14.39
C ARG A 10 -7.40 -3.74 13.14
N THR A 11 -6.13 -3.39 13.13
CA THR A 11 -5.47 -2.81 11.96
C THR A 11 -4.18 -3.55 11.65
N LEU A 12 -4.03 -3.98 10.41
CA LEU A 12 -2.76 -4.44 9.84
C LEU A 12 -2.10 -3.28 9.09
N PHE A 13 -0.92 -2.85 9.53
CA PHE A 13 -0.07 -1.97 8.75
C PHE A 13 0.79 -2.79 7.79
N LEU A 14 0.73 -2.50 6.49
CA LEU A 14 1.47 -3.23 5.46
C LEU A 14 2.23 -2.28 4.52
N SER A 15 3.53 -2.49 4.35
CA SER A 15 4.34 -1.72 3.41
C SER A 15 4.29 -2.31 2.00
N VAL A 16 3.80 -1.54 1.04
CA VAL A 16 3.96 -1.83 -0.40
C VAL A 16 5.24 -1.16 -0.88
N GLN A 17 6.18 -1.97 -1.35
CA GLN A 17 7.45 -1.49 -1.85
C GLN A 17 7.50 -1.56 -3.37
N HIS A 18 8.24 -0.62 -3.97
CA HIS A 18 8.53 -0.54 -5.41
C HIS A 18 7.33 -0.84 -6.35
N PRO A 19 6.18 -0.15 -6.20
CA PRO A 19 4.97 -0.46 -6.97
C PRO A 19 5.09 -0.20 -8.49
N GLY A 20 6.17 0.44 -8.95
CA GLY A 20 6.48 0.65 -10.36
C GLY A 20 7.76 -0.05 -10.84
N GLU A 21 8.22 -1.08 -10.12
CA GLU A 21 9.46 -1.80 -10.45
C GLU A 21 9.46 -2.34 -11.89
N GLY A 22 10.53 -2.05 -12.64
CA GLY A 22 10.64 -2.42 -14.04
C GLY A 22 10.04 -1.40 -15.03
N GLY A 23 9.33 -0.39 -14.53
CA GLY A 23 8.89 0.77 -15.30
C GLY A 23 9.88 1.93 -15.27
N SER A 24 9.49 3.04 -15.91
CA SER A 24 10.20 4.32 -15.83
C SER A 24 9.20 5.47 -15.75
N LEU A 25 9.66 6.69 -15.44
CA LEU A 25 8.76 7.86 -15.47
C LEU A 25 8.17 8.14 -16.86
N ALA A 26 8.93 7.86 -17.93
CA ALA A 26 8.47 8.06 -19.31
C ALA A 26 7.55 6.94 -19.81
N LYS A 27 7.67 5.73 -19.24
CA LYS A 27 6.85 4.56 -19.55
C LYS A 27 6.45 3.90 -18.22
N PRO A 28 5.52 4.52 -17.46
CA PRO A 28 5.10 3.99 -16.18
C PRO A 28 4.28 2.71 -16.39
N ILE A 29 4.48 1.74 -15.51
CA ILE A 29 3.71 0.49 -15.49
C ILE A 29 2.71 0.45 -14.33
N SER A 30 2.74 1.47 -13.47
CA SER A 30 1.89 1.61 -12.29
C SER A 30 1.73 3.10 -11.98
N HIS A 31 0.55 3.43 -11.46
CA HIS A 31 0.20 4.75 -10.94
C HIS A 31 -0.28 4.65 -9.48
N TRP A 32 -0.04 3.53 -8.83
CA TRP A 32 -0.44 3.31 -7.44
C TRP A 32 0.39 4.17 -6.47
N PRO A 33 -0.18 4.69 -5.36
CA PRO A 33 -1.58 4.51 -4.92
C PRO A 33 -2.54 5.55 -5.50
N ASP A 34 -2.03 6.70 -5.91
CA ASP A 34 -2.85 7.89 -6.17
C ASP A 34 -3.66 7.81 -7.48
N GLY A 35 -3.26 6.94 -8.41
CA GLY A 35 -3.88 6.79 -9.72
C GLY A 35 -3.70 8.02 -10.61
N ASN A 36 -4.63 8.22 -11.55
CA ASN A 36 -4.75 9.46 -12.35
C ASN A 36 -3.48 9.93 -13.08
N GLY A 37 -2.63 8.98 -13.50
CA GLY A 37 -1.39 9.30 -14.21
C GLY A 37 -0.25 9.79 -13.30
N LEU A 38 -0.45 9.84 -11.98
CA LEU A 38 0.59 10.24 -11.04
C LEU A 38 1.69 9.17 -10.93
N PRO A 39 2.95 9.55 -10.66
CA PRO A 39 4.04 8.59 -10.51
C PRO A 39 3.79 7.58 -9.37
N ALA A 40 4.17 6.32 -9.59
CA ALA A 40 4.09 5.29 -8.56
C ALA A 40 4.95 5.65 -7.34
N ARG A 41 4.43 5.41 -6.13
CA ARG A 41 5.11 5.72 -4.87
C ARG A 41 4.91 4.59 -3.87
N ALA A 42 5.96 4.23 -3.13
CA ALA A 42 5.82 3.32 -1.99
C ALA A 42 4.90 3.96 -0.92
N ALA A 43 4.12 3.13 -0.22
CA ALA A 43 3.27 3.59 0.87
C ALA A 43 3.05 2.49 1.92
N VAL A 44 2.60 2.91 3.09
CA VAL A 44 2.11 2.03 4.16
C VAL A 44 0.60 2.08 4.15
N LEU A 45 -0.02 0.91 4.04
CA LEU A 45 -1.47 0.74 4.12
C LEU A 45 -1.89 0.49 5.56
N ALA A 46 -3.02 1.04 5.97
CA ALA A 46 -3.79 0.60 7.14
C ALA A 46 -4.96 -0.24 6.61
N ILE A 47 -4.98 -1.52 6.98
CA ILE A 47 -5.99 -2.48 6.54
C ILE A 47 -6.85 -2.85 7.73
N GLU A 48 -8.16 -2.70 7.59
CA GLU A 48 -9.15 -2.92 8.63
C GLU A 48 -10.31 -3.74 8.07
N ARG A 49 -11.00 -4.49 8.94
CA ARG A 49 -12.27 -5.12 8.58
C ARG A 49 -13.41 -4.11 8.71
N GLU A 50 -14.38 -4.18 7.80
CA GLU A 50 -15.54 -3.29 7.81
C GLU A 50 -16.42 -3.43 9.06
N ASP A 51 -16.43 -4.61 9.68
CA ASP A 51 -17.17 -4.88 10.92
C ASP A 51 -16.42 -4.48 12.20
N GLY A 52 -15.20 -3.95 12.09
CA GLY A 52 -14.40 -3.49 13.22
C GLY A 52 -13.85 -4.58 14.13
N GLU A 53 -14.04 -5.85 13.76
CA GLU A 53 -13.44 -6.99 14.46
C GLU A 53 -11.96 -7.14 14.08
N PRO A 54 -11.14 -7.84 14.90
CA PRO A 54 -9.73 -8.09 14.58
C PRO A 54 -9.54 -8.72 13.18
N VAL A 55 -8.49 -8.26 12.49
CA VAL A 55 -8.10 -8.67 11.12
C VAL A 55 -7.64 -10.12 11.07
#